data_AF-A0A7Z9RXE0-F1
#
_entry.id   AF-A0A7Z9RXE0-F1
#
_cell.length_a   1.000
_cell.length_b   1.000
_cell.length_c   1.000
_cell.angle_alpha   90.00
_cell.angle_beta   90.00
_cell.angle_gamma   90.00
#
_symmetry.space_group_name_H-M   'P 1'
#
loop_
_entity.id
_entity.type
_entity.pdbx_description
1 polymer ?
#
loop_
_entity_poly.entity_id
_entity_poly.type
_entity_poly.pdbx_seq_one_letter_code
_entity_poly.pdbx_strand_id
1 'polypeptide(L)'
;AFLGATVSCARCHDHKFDAITQADWTGLSAIIRSTRRVLRPQDPGGKIASKLDEMAPLRHKLTEVTRQGMEIQQSRPLAKLARTARQLRHQIPSSEGVEVAPEILLTSFEDGWGEWLGEGDAFGEKPHSLEQLLDEQPAEVKGQHAANSHDRRPGTEGKESDARKGKLISPTFLIDRDYLLFMIGGGDHAGRTCVNLIIDEEVAYSATGRKHNRMHEVRWDVGRWRGQEARIEVIDDHDGGWGNISCDHFLLSDQSPEEMPVRSLIDQVAQEQQLDGDELREWVRLWPVLESREATTGPLRDGDLLLEDFSRTDSLDDWTVVGDAFEVLPVGEVVLIGRPRIIDAPCAHSAVHGRGLVGSILSRNFTIEHRFLH
;
A
#
# COMPACT_ATOMS: atom_id res chain seq x y z
N ALA A 1 -39.47 28.48 -43.01
CA ALA A 1 -38.87 28.52 -44.35
C ALA A 1 -37.92 29.70 -44.41
N PHE A 2 -36.65 29.48 -44.72
CA PHE A 2 -35.73 30.57 -45.04
C PHE A 2 -35.96 30.90 -46.52
N LEU A 3 -36.46 32.11 -46.82
CA LEU A 3 -36.72 32.59 -48.18
C LEU A 3 -37.57 31.66 -49.08
N GLY A 4 -38.56 30.93 -48.51
CA GLY A 4 -39.49 30.11 -49.29
C GLY A 4 -38.94 28.78 -49.84
N ALA A 5 -37.65 28.49 -49.67
CA ALA A 5 -37.06 27.21 -50.06
C ALA A 5 -37.39 26.11 -49.04
N THR A 6 -37.78 24.92 -49.53
CA THR A 6 -38.07 23.73 -48.69
C THR A 6 -36.80 22.96 -48.31
N VAL A 7 -35.76 23.69 -47.89
CA VAL A 7 -34.42 23.16 -47.55
C VAL A 7 -34.49 21.97 -46.58
N SER A 8 -35.48 21.91 -45.69
CA SER A 8 -35.66 20.78 -44.77
C SER A 8 -35.87 19.42 -45.44
N CYS A 9 -36.35 19.37 -46.69
CA CYS A 9 -36.47 18.12 -47.45
C CYS A 9 -35.09 17.51 -47.76
N ALA A 10 -34.06 18.37 -47.89
CA ALA A 10 -32.69 17.93 -48.14
C ALA A 10 -32.06 17.17 -46.96
N ARG A 11 -32.76 17.08 -45.82
CA ARG A 11 -32.32 16.30 -44.66
C ARG A 11 -32.19 14.80 -44.98
N CYS A 12 -33.08 14.26 -45.80
CA CYS A 12 -33.18 12.81 -46.02
C CYS A 12 -32.70 12.35 -47.40
N HIS A 13 -32.67 13.26 -48.38
CA HIS A 13 -32.27 13.00 -49.77
C HIS A 13 -31.91 14.33 -50.44
N ASP A 14 -31.32 14.33 -51.63
CA ASP A 14 -31.05 15.59 -52.36
C ASP A 14 -32.35 16.33 -52.70
N HIS A 15 -32.35 17.66 -52.57
CA HIS A 15 -33.56 18.45 -52.79
C HIS A 15 -34.05 18.32 -54.23
N LYS A 16 -35.36 18.07 -54.41
CA LYS A 16 -35.93 17.67 -55.70
C LYS A 16 -35.87 18.74 -56.79
N PHE A 17 -36.03 20.02 -56.41
CA PHE A 17 -36.21 21.13 -57.35
C PHE A 17 -35.16 22.21 -57.26
N ASP A 18 -34.32 22.18 -56.22
CA ASP A 18 -33.27 23.17 -55.98
C ASP A 18 -31.94 22.44 -55.89
N ALA A 19 -30.84 23.10 -56.30
CA ALA A 19 -29.49 22.54 -56.25
C ALA A 19 -28.93 22.53 -54.81
N ILE A 20 -29.61 21.81 -53.91
CA ILE A 20 -29.22 21.63 -52.51
C ILE A 20 -29.12 20.13 -52.27
N THR A 21 -27.89 19.63 -52.15
CA THR A 21 -27.68 18.21 -51.84
C THR A 21 -27.90 17.94 -50.35
N GLN A 22 -28.10 16.67 -50.00
CA GLN A 22 -28.09 16.24 -48.61
C GLN A 22 -26.75 16.53 -47.93
N ALA A 23 -25.64 16.49 -48.69
CA ALA A 23 -24.33 16.86 -48.20
C ALA A 23 -24.28 18.36 -47.82
N ASP A 24 -24.82 19.24 -48.66
CA ASP A 24 -24.89 20.69 -48.39
C ASP A 24 -25.74 20.99 -47.14
N TRP A 25 -26.91 20.33 -47.02
CA TRP A 25 -27.75 20.44 -45.83
C TRP A 25 -26.97 20.05 -44.58
N THR A 26 -26.27 18.91 -44.63
CA THR A 26 -25.56 18.32 -43.49
C THR A 26 -24.37 19.18 -43.09
N GLY A 27 -23.59 19.67 -44.05
CA GLY A 27 -22.49 20.59 -43.81
C GLY A 27 -22.95 21.89 -43.14
N LEU A 28 -23.97 22.54 -43.71
CA LEU A 28 -24.48 23.80 -43.15
C LEU A 28 -25.07 23.61 -41.75
N SER A 29 -25.81 22.53 -41.56
CA SER A 29 -26.42 22.23 -40.26
C SER A 29 -25.41 21.81 -39.22
N ALA A 30 -24.32 21.14 -39.61
CA ALA A 30 -23.19 20.90 -38.72
C ALA A 30 -22.56 22.22 -38.28
N ILE A 31 -22.36 23.19 -39.17
CA ILE A 31 -21.85 24.53 -38.82
C ILE A 31 -22.79 25.22 -37.83
N ILE A 32 -24.09 25.31 -38.14
CA ILE A 32 -25.05 26.03 -37.29
C ILE A 32 -25.23 25.33 -35.93
N ARG A 33 -25.31 24.00 -35.90
CA ARG A 33 -25.48 23.23 -34.66
C ARG A 33 -24.21 23.15 -33.82
N SER A 34 -23.03 23.25 -34.43
CA SER A 34 -21.74 23.33 -33.72
C SER A 34 -21.42 24.76 -33.27
N THR A 35 -22.14 25.76 -33.78
CA THR A 35 -21.98 27.15 -33.32
C THR A 35 -22.49 27.27 -31.89
N ARG A 36 -21.58 27.50 -30.95
CA ARG A 36 -21.94 27.88 -29.57
C ARG A 36 -21.91 29.39 -29.43
N ARG A 37 -22.97 29.97 -28.86
CA ARG A 37 -22.95 31.37 -28.46
C ARG A 37 -21.95 31.52 -27.31
N VAL A 38 -20.82 32.18 -27.58
CA VAL A 38 -19.85 32.55 -26.55
C VAL A 38 -20.07 34.01 -26.19
N LEU A 39 -20.56 34.25 -24.98
CA LEU A 39 -20.62 35.59 -24.40
C LEU A 39 -19.32 35.81 -23.63
N ARG A 40 -18.54 36.81 -24.02
CA ARG A 40 -17.38 37.26 -23.24
C ARG A 40 -17.76 38.52 -22.47
N PRO A 41 -17.61 38.54 -21.13
CA PRO A 41 -17.76 39.77 -20.38
C PRO A 41 -16.70 40.78 -20.83
N GLN A 42 -17.09 42.06 -20.94
CA GLN A 42 -16.10 43.12 -21.08
C GLN A 42 -15.43 43.35 -19.72
N ASP A 43 -14.11 43.57 -19.71
CA ASP A 43 -13.32 43.83 -18.50
C ASP A 43 -12.72 45.25 -18.49
N PRO A 44 -13.55 46.30 -18.60
CA PRO A 44 -13.05 47.66 -18.46
C PRO A 44 -12.50 47.85 -17.03
N GLY A 45 -11.20 48.08 -16.91
CA GLY A 45 -10.48 48.18 -15.64
C GLY A 45 -9.63 46.96 -15.26
N GLY A 46 -9.63 45.90 -16.07
CA GLY A 46 -8.66 44.78 -15.95
C GLY A 46 -8.83 43.91 -14.70
N LYS A 47 -9.99 43.94 -14.04
CA LYS A 47 -10.20 43.21 -12.78
C LYS A 47 -10.27 41.70 -13.02
N ILE A 48 -10.89 41.28 -14.13
CA ILE A 48 -10.96 39.87 -14.52
C ILE A 48 -9.56 39.39 -14.93
N ALA A 49 -8.82 40.18 -15.71
CA ALA A 49 -7.45 39.87 -16.10
C ALA A 49 -6.53 39.69 -14.88
N SER A 50 -6.54 40.63 -13.93
CA SER A 50 -5.75 40.55 -12.70
C SER A 50 -6.05 39.29 -11.88
N LYS A 51 -7.34 38.91 -11.77
CA LYS A 51 -7.73 37.69 -11.06
C LYS A 51 -7.30 36.42 -11.80
N LEU A 52 -7.34 36.42 -13.13
CA LEU A 52 -6.82 35.30 -13.92
C LEU A 52 -5.31 35.14 -13.77
N ASP A 53 -4.57 36.24 -13.67
CA ASP A 53 -3.12 36.21 -13.41
C ASP A 53 -2.82 35.67 -12.00
N GLU A 54 -3.57 36.10 -10.98
CA GLU A 54 -3.49 35.54 -9.61
C GLU A 54 -3.80 34.03 -9.59
N MET A 55 -4.75 33.58 -10.41
CA MET A 55 -5.14 32.17 -10.51
C MET A 55 -4.26 31.34 -11.45
N ALA A 56 -3.35 31.94 -12.21
CA ALA A 56 -2.53 31.23 -13.19
C ALA A 56 -1.69 30.09 -12.58
N PRO A 57 -1.05 30.25 -11.41
CA PRO A 57 -0.33 29.16 -10.74
C PRO A 57 -1.24 27.99 -10.35
N LEU A 58 -2.43 28.28 -9.81
CA LEU A 58 -3.42 27.27 -9.44
C LEU A 58 -3.93 26.51 -10.66
N ARG A 59 -4.22 27.21 -11.75
CA ARG A 59 -4.64 26.60 -13.02
C ARG A 59 -3.54 25.71 -13.60
N HIS A 60 -2.28 26.14 -13.53
CA HIS A 60 -1.15 25.32 -13.96
C HIS A 60 -1.05 24.04 -13.12
N LYS A 61 -1.11 24.16 -11.78
CA LYS A 61 -1.09 23.00 -10.87
C LYS A 61 -2.26 22.04 -11.14
N LEU A 62 -3.47 22.55 -11.33
CA LEU A 62 -4.65 21.73 -11.66
C LEU A 62 -4.48 21.01 -13.00
N THR A 63 -4.00 21.72 -14.02
CA THR A 63 -3.76 21.14 -15.36
C THR A 63 -2.73 20.03 -15.27
N GLU A 64 -1.66 20.25 -14.52
CA GLU A 64 -0.59 19.28 -14.33
C GLU A 64 -1.05 18.03 -13.57
N VAL A 65 -1.78 18.20 -12.47
CA VAL A 65 -2.37 17.07 -11.72
C VAL A 65 -3.38 16.30 -12.58
N THR A 66 -4.20 17.01 -13.35
CA THR A 66 -5.17 16.37 -14.27
C THR A 66 -4.44 15.58 -15.36
N ARG A 67 -3.39 16.16 -15.95
CA ARG A 67 -2.53 15.50 -16.93
C ARG A 67 -1.91 14.24 -16.34
N GLN A 68 -1.31 14.33 -15.16
CA GLN A 68 -0.72 13.20 -14.46
C GLN A 68 -1.77 12.10 -14.19
N GLY A 69 -2.98 12.46 -13.72
CA GLY A 69 -4.06 11.50 -13.53
C GLY A 69 -4.50 10.81 -14.82
N MET A 70 -4.63 11.56 -15.92
CA MET A 70 -4.94 11.01 -17.24
C MET A 70 -3.81 10.10 -17.75
N GLU A 71 -2.55 10.47 -17.54
CA GLU A 71 -1.39 9.67 -17.92
C GLU A 71 -1.33 8.36 -17.15
N ILE A 72 -1.60 8.37 -15.85
CA ILE A 72 -1.70 7.14 -15.05
C ILE A 72 -2.82 6.25 -15.57
N GLN A 73 -4.00 6.81 -15.87
CA GLN A 73 -5.13 6.05 -16.42
C GLN A 73 -4.87 5.49 -17.83
N GLN A 74 -4.07 6.19 -18.64
CA GLN A 74 -3.70 5.73 -19.98
C GLN A 74 -2.55 4.72 -19.95
N SER A 75 -1.58 4.91 -19.06
CA SER A 75 -0.38 4.06 -18.96
C SER A 75 -0.62 2.77 -18.20
N ARG A 76 -1.59 2.73 -17.28
CA ARG A 76 -1.88 1.56 -16.46
C ARG A 76 -3.32 1.07 -16.66
N PRO A 77 -3.54 -0.25 -16.85
CA PRO A 77 -4.86 -0.81 -17.03
C PRO A 77 -5.59 -0.98 -15.68
N LEU A 78 -5.73 0.10 -14.89
CA LEU A 78 -6.23 0.08 -13.50
C LEU A 78 -7.57 -0.65 -13.34
N ALA A 79 -8.53 -0.38 -14.24
CA ALA A 79 -9.84 -1.04 -14.19
C ALA A 79 -9.77 -2.54 -14.53
N LYS A 80 -8.75 -2.97 -15.28
CA LYS A 80 -8.50 -4.40 -15.56
C LYS A 80 -7.83 -5.03 -14.35
N LEU A 81 -6.77 -4.42 -13.81
CA LEU A 81 -6.10 -4.86 -12.57
C LEU A 81 -7.09 -5.06 -11.41
N ALA A 82 -7.91 -4.06 -11.13
CA ALA A 82 -8.92 -4.13 -10.07
C ALA A 82 -9.91 -5.28 -10.27
N ARG A 83 -10.43 -5.46 -11.49
CA ARG A 83 -11.39 -6.54 -11.80
C ARG A 83 -10.75 -7.92 -11.68
N THR A 84 -9.54 -8.09 -12.20
CA THR A 84 -8.79 -9.35 -12.16
C THR A 84 -8.40 -9.70 -10.72
N ALA A 85 -7.91 -8.74 -9.95
CA ALA A 85 -7.56 -8.93 -8.54
C ALA A 85 -8.78 -9.34 -7.71
N ARG A 86 -9.92 -8.67 -7.91
CA ARG A 86 -11.20 -9.07 -7.28
C ARG A 86 -11.56 -10.50 -7.58
N GLN A 87 -11.46 -10.91 -8.85
CA GLN A 87 -11.81 -12.27 -9.27
C GLN A 87 -10.91 -13.30 -8.58
N LEU A 88 -9.59 -13.08 -8.59
CA LEU A 88 -8.61 -13.93 -7.93
C LEU A 88 -8.85 -14.06 -6.41
N ARG A 89 -9.39 -13.03 -5.76
CA ARG A 89 -9.66 -13.03 -4.31
C ARG A 89 -11.01 -13.63 -3.92
N HIS A 90 -12.07 -13.35 -4.68
CA HIS A 90 -13.41 -13.87 -4.38
C HIS A 90 -13.62 -15.31 -4.81
N GLN A 91 -12.89 -15.73 -5.85
CA GLN A 91 -12.95 -17.07 -6.40
C GLN A 91 -11.53 -17.55 -6.58
N ILE A 92 -10.82 -17.80 -5.47
CA ILE A 92 -9.48 -18.39 -5.52
C ILE A 92 -9.62 -19.68 -6.36
N PRO A 93 -9.08 -19.70 -7.59
CA PRO A 93 -9.19 -20.88 -8.43
C PRO A 93 -8.49 -22.04 -7.72
N SER A 94 -8.95 -23.28 -7.95
CA SER A 94 -8.23 -24.45 -7.45
C SER A 94 -6.78 -24.36 -7.87
N SER A 95 -5.86 -24.45 -6.91
CA SER A 95 -4.42 -24.55 -7.18
C SER A 95 -4.00 -25.98 -7.54
N GLU A 96 -4.95 -26.91 -7.73
CA GLU A 96 -4.66 -28.26 -8.19
C GLU A 96 -3.94 -28.24 -9.55
N GLY A 97 -2.74 -28.81 -9.58
CA GLY A 97 -1.90 -28.86 -10.78
C GLY A 97 -1.13 -27.55 -11.07
N VAL A 98 -1.25 -26.53 -10.23
CA VAL A 98 -0.42 -25.32 -10.32
C VAL A 98 0.93 -25.59 -9.67
N GLU A 99 1.99 -25.50 -10.45
CA GLU A 99 3.36 -25.73 -9.96
C GLU A 99 3.80 -24.56 -9.07
N VAL A 100 4.33 -24.87 -7.89
CA VAL A 100 4.93 -23.90 -6.96
C VAL A 100 6.44 -24.09 -7.02
N ALA A 101 7.17 -23.00 -7.22
CA ALA A 101 8.63 -23.05 -7.26
C ALA A 101 9.18 -23.59 -5.93
N PRO A 102 10.24 -24.42 -5.96
CA PRO A 102 10.79 -25.01 -4.76
C PRO A 102 11.33 -23.93 -3.81
N GLU A 103 11.29 -24.22 -2.52
CA GLU A 103 11.83 -23.36 -1.48
C GLU A 103 13.36 -23.26 -1.58
N ILE A 104 13.90 -22.10 -1.21
CA ILE A 104 15.33 -21.85 -1.20
C ILE A 104 15.74 -21.63 0.26
N LEU A 105 16.46 -22.60 0.84
CA LEU A 105 17.03 -22.46 2.17
C LEU A 105 18.24 -21.51 2.09
N LEU A 106 18.18 -20.41 2.83
CA LEU A 106 19.26 -19.43 2.94
C LEU A 106 20.27 -19.85 4.01
N THR A 107 19.78 -20.27 5.18
CA THR A 107 20.61 -20.87 6.23
C THR A 107 19.74 -21.68 7.19
N SER A 108 20.31 -22.78 7.71
CA SER A 108 19.79 -23.55 8.84
C SER A 108 20.79 -23.63 10.00
N PHE A 109 21.94 -22.96 9.90
CA PHE A 109 23.03 -22.97 10.89
C PHE A 109 23.63 -24.34 11.25
N GLU A 110 23.21 -25.43 10.62
CA GLU A 110 23.72 -26.78 10.87
C GLU A 110 25.20 -26.95 10.52
N ASP A 111 25.68 -26.19 9.53
CA ASP A 111 27.07 -26.20 9.07
C ASP A 111 27.91 -25.06 9.67
N GLY A 112 27.41 -24.40 10.73
CA GLY A 112 28.06 -23.25 11.36
C GLY A 112 27.64 -21.90 10.78
N TRP A 113 28.47 -20.87 10.97
CA TRP A 113 28.18 -19.51 10.47
C TRP A 113 28.34 -19.34 8.95
N GLY A 114 29.11 -20.20 8.28
CA GLY A 114 29.40 -20.05 6.86
C GLY A 114 30.00 -18.67 6.54
N GLU A 115 29.36 -17.92 5.66
CA GLU A 115 29.75 -16.56 5.26
C GLU A 115 29.10 -15.45 6.10
N TRP A 116 28.37 -15.80 7.16
CA TRP A 116 27.79 -14.80 8.05
C TRP A 116 28.88 -14.06 8.82
N LEU A 117 28.77 -12.74 8.85
CA LEU A 117 29.68 -11.88 9.60
C LEU A 117 29.12 -11.63 11.00
N GLY A 118 29.87 -12.03 12.02
CA GLY A 118 29.61 -11.67 13.41
C GLY A 118 30.32 -10.37 13.80
N GLU A 119 29.58 -9.45 14.41
CA GLU A 119 30.12 -8.26 15.08
C GLU A 119 29.81 -8.31 16.57
N GLY A 120 30.70 -7.77 17.41
CA GLY A 120 30.57 -7.84 18.86
C GLY A 120 30.83 -9.24 19.40
N ASP A 121 30.26 -9.56 20.56
CA ASP A 121 30.53 -10.80 21.28
C ASP A 121 29.28 -11.60 21.67
N ALA A 122 28.08 -11.19 21.25
CA ALA A 122 26.84 -11.86 21.65
C ALA A 122 26.72 -13.30 21.12
N PHE A 123 27.02 -13.54 19.85
CA PHE A 123 26.68 -14.82 19.18
C PHE A 123 27.76 -15.92 19.30
N GLY A 124 28.96 -15.59 19.78
CA GLY A 124 30.05 -16.55 19.90
C GLY A 124 30.63 -17.01 18.55
N GLU A 125 31.47 -18.05 18.58
CA GLU A 125 32.24 -18.52 17.41
C GLU A 125 31.47 -19.49 16.50
N LYS A 126 30.36 -20.07 16.98
CA LYS A 126 29.51 -21.00 16.23
C LYS A 126 28.07 -20.98 16.74
N PRO A 127 27.09 -21.41 15.93
CA PRO A 127 25.70 -21.62 16.37
C PRO A 127 25.62 -22.58 17.56
N HIS A 128 24.62 -22.36 18.42
CA HIS A 128 24.36 -23.20 19.60
C HIS A 128 23.66 -24.49 19.20
N SER A 129 24.06 -25.60 19.80
CA SER A 129 23.35 -26.87 19.62
C SER A 129 22.04 -26.88 20.41
N LEU A 130 21.10 -27.73 19.99
CA LEU A 130 19.84 -27.94 20.69
C LEU A 130 20.06 -28.30 22.16
N GLU A 131 21.05 -29.13 22.48
CA GLU A 131 21.41 -29.47 23.86
C GLU A 131 21.77 -28.23 24.70
N GLN A 132 22.53 -27.29 24.13
CA GLN A 132 22.90 -26.04 24.80
C GLN A 132 21.71 -25.10 24.98
N LEU A 133 20.68 -25.21 24.12
CA LEU A 133 19.46 -24.40 24.18
C LEU A 133 18.40 -25.00 25.11
N LEU A 134 18.39 -26.32 25.31
CA LEU A 134 17.41 -27.02 26.15
C LEU A 134 17.48 -26.62 27.63
N ASP A 135 18.66 -26.23 28.12
CA ASP A 135 18.83 -25.68 29.47
C ASP A 135 18.11 -24.33 29.66
N GLU A 136 17.66 -23.67 28.58
CA GLU A 136 17.02 -22.35 28.59
C GLU A 136 15.50 -22.37 28.33
N GLN A 137 14.85 -23.53 28.53
CA GLN A 137 13.52 -23.90 28.02
C GLN A 137 13.57 -24.29 26.53
N PRO A 138 12.82 -25.33 26.10
CA PRO A 138 12.95 -25.88 24.76
C PRO A 138 12.62 -24.82 23.69
N ALA A 139 13.66 -24.29 23.05
CA ALA A 139 13.54 -23.58 21.79
C ALA A 139 13.06 -24.57 20.71
N GLU A 140 12.06 -24.18 19.92
CA GLU A 140 11.68 -24.92 18.72
C GLU A 140 12.74 -24.66 17.64
N VAL A 141 13.79 -25.47 17.64
CA VAL A 141 14.86 -25.47 16.63
C VAL A 141 14.45 -26.40 15.49
N LYS A 142 14.60 -25.95 14.24
CA LYS A 142 14.39 -26.78 13.05
C LYS A 142 15.71 -27.46 12.67
N GLY A 143 16.10 -28.46 13.45
CA GLY A 143 17.36 -29.18 13.26
C GLY A 143 18.06 -29.47 14.58
N GLN A 144 19.38 -29.31 14.61
CA GLN A 144 20.22 -29.47 15.79
C GLN A 144 20.93 -28.17 16.19
N HIS A 145 20.91 -27.12 15.38
CA HIS A 145 21.60 -25.85 15.66
C HIS A 145 20.73 -24.63 15.41
N ALA A 146 20.96 -23.55 16.16
CA ALA A 146 20.35 -22.25 15.93
C ALA A 146 21.28 -21.11 16.36
N ALA A 147 21.04 -19.92 15.83
CA ALA A 147 21.71 -18.72 16.32
C ALA A 147 21.07 -18.29 17.65
N ASN A 148 21.88 -18.01 18.67
CA ASN A 148 21.44 -17.43 19.93
C ASN A 148 22.48 -16.41 20.43
N SER A 149 22.03 -15.21 20.78
CA SER A 149 22.88 -14.14 21.32
C SER A 149 23.16 -14.28 22.82
N HIS A 150 22.42 -15.15 23.51
CA HIS A 150 22.62 -15.47 24.91
C HIS A 150 23.66 -16.60 25.08
N ASP A 151 24.88 -16.30 24.66
CA ASP A 151 25.96 -17.28 24.67
C ASP A 151 26.55 -17.50 26.08
N ARG A 152 26.09 -18.52 26.80
CA ARG A 152 26.68 -18.92 28.09
C ARG A 152 27.98 -19.71 27.91
N ARG A 153 29.04 -19.04 27.46
CA ARG A 153 30.38 -19.66 27.41
C ARG A 153 30.81 -20.11 28.81
N PRO A 154 31.53 -21.24 28.94
CA PRO A 154 32.02 -21.71 30.23
C PRO A 154 32.78 -20.60 30.99
N GLY A 155 32.32 -20.28 32.20
CA GLY A 155 32.94 -19.27 33.07
C GLY A 155 32.33 -17.86 32.99
N THR A 156 31.26 -17.65 32.21
CA THR A 156 30.61 -16.33 32.05
C THR A 156 29.13 -16.33 32.47
N GLU A 157 28.77 -17.18 33.43
CA GLU A 157 27.41 -17.31 33.94
C GLU A 157 26.96 -16.06 34.71
N GLY A 158 25.73 -15.61 34.46
CA GLY A 158 25.11 -14.49 35.18
C GLY A 158 25.17 -13.17 34.40
N LYS A 159 25.36 -12.04 35.10
CA LYS A 159 25.23 -10.67 34.56
C LYS A 159 26.13 -10.34 33.35
N GLU A 160 27.22 -11.07 33.17
CA GLU A 160 28.14 -10.88 32.04
C GLU A 160 27.60 -11.48 30.74
N SER A 161 26.72 -12.50 30.82
CA SER A 161 26.00 -13.05 29.66
C SER A 161 24.93 -12.08 29.17
N ASP A 162 24.18 -11.46 30.08
CA ASP A 162 23.11 -10.49 29.79
C ASP A 162 23.62 -9.13 29.27
N ALA A 163 24.94 -8.90 29.28
CA ALA A 163 25.56 -7.64 28.87
C ALA A 163 26.23 -7.72 27.49
N ARG A 164 26.22 -8.90 26.86
CA ARG A 164 26.85 -9.08 25.55
C ARG A 164 25.99 -8.46 24.46
N LYS A 165 26.68 -7.92 23.46
CA LYS A 165 26.05 -7.20 22.37
C LYS A 165 26.72 -7.56 21.07
N GLY A 166 25.95 -7.59 20.01
CA GLY A 166 26.49 -7.96 18.73
C GLY A 166 25.47 -8.03 17.61
N LYS A 167 25.99 -8.32 16.43
CA LYS A 167 25.20 -8.53 15.23
C LYS A 167 25.65 -9.79 14.52
N LEU A 168 24.71 -10.44 13.86
CA LEU A 168 24.99 -11.42 12.82
C LEU A 168 24.43 -10.89 11.50
N ILE A 169 25.28 -10.81 10.48
CA ILE A 169 24.95 -10.24 9.18
C ILE A 169 25.12 -11.34 8.14
N SER A 170 24.05 -11.62 7.38
CA SER A 170 24.09 -12.63 6.32
C SER A 170 24.94 -12.16 5.12
N PRO A 171 25.43 -13.08 4.27
CA PRO A 171 25.80 -12.71 2.91
C PRO A 171 24.59 -12.11 2.18
N THR A 172 24.86 -11.34 1.13
CA THR A 172 23.81 -10.84 0.24
C THR A 172 23.15 -12.00 -0.50
N PHE A 173 21.82 -11.98 -0.62
CA PHE A 173 21.05 -12.94 -1.40
C PHE A 173 20.04 -12.24 -2.31
N LEU A 174 19.67 -12.90 -3.40
CA LEU A 174 18.63 -12.44 -4.30
C LEU A 174 17.26 -12.81 -3.76
N ILE A 175 16.33 -11.85 -3.70
CA ILE A 175 14.92 -12.15 -3.44
C ILE A 175 14.32 -12.77 -4.70
N ASP A 176 14.28 -14.10 -4.74
CA ASP A 176 13.66 -14.86 -5.84
C ASP A 176 12.41 -15.63 -5.39
N ARG A 177 11.83 -15.31 -4.23
CA ARG A 177 10.51 -15.82 -3.83
C ARG A 177 9.66 -14.73 -3.23
N ASP A 178 8.37 -14.98 -3.12
CA ASP A 178 7.39 -14.01 -2.62
C ASP A 178 7.43 -13.85 -1.10
N TYR A 179 7.95 -14.85 -0.37
CA TYR A 179 7.99 -14.85 1.08
C TYR A 179 9.35 -15.22 1.62
N LEU A 180 9.76 -14.51 2.68
CA LEU A 180 10.88 -14.89 3.55
C LEU A 180 10.31 -15.39 4.87
N LEU A 181 10.66 -16.62 5.25
CA LEU A 181 10.24 -17.27 6.47
C LEU A 181 11.45 -17.60 7.34
N PHE A 182 11.28 -17.51 8.65
CA PHE A 182 12.30 -17.89 9.64
C PHE A 182 11.67 -18.09 11.01
N MET A 183 12.40 -18.73 11.92
CA MET A 183 12.04 -18.88 13.32
C MET A 183 12.70 -17.78 14.15
N ILE A 184 11.99 -17.21 15.12
CA ILE A 184 12.52 -16.19 16.04
C ILE A 184 12.00 -16.36 17.47
N GLY A 185 12.89 -16.22 18.45
CA GLY A 185 12.64 -16.20 19.89
C GLY A 185 13.45 -15.10 20.57
N GLY A 186 13.28 -14.94 21.89
CA GLY A 186 13.96 -13.94 22.69
C GLY A 186 13.10 -12.70 22.99
N GLY A 187 13.75 -11.56 23.18
CA GLY A 187 13.16 -10.29 23.60
C GLY A 187 12.30 -9.57 22.57
N ASP A 188 11.51 -8.61 23.04
CA ASP A 188 10.59 -7.79 22.23
C ASP A 188 11.07 -6.32 22.10
N HIS A 189 12.38 -6.12 22.06
CA HIS A 189 13.00 -4.79 22.02
C HIS A 189 13.19 -4.30 20.58
N ALA A 190 12.16 -3.66 20.02
CA ALA A 190 12.20 -3.11 18.66
C ALA A 190 13.46 -2.28 18.38
N GLY A 191 14.15 -2.57 17.26
CA GLY A 191 15.36 -1.89 16.82
C GLY A 191 16.63 -2.20 17.60
N ARG A 192 16.56 -3.01 18.67
CA ARG A 192 17.72 -3.36 19.52
C ARG A 192 17.92 -4.86 19.68
N THR A 193 16.85 -5.64 19.77
CA THR A 193 16.90 -7.10 19.87
C THR A 193 15.92 -7.65 18.82
N CYS A 194 16.37 -7.72 17.58
CA CYS A 194 15.50 -7.96 16.42
C CYS A 194 16.23 -8.62 15.24
N VAL A 195 15.45 -9.21 14.34
CA VAL A 195 15.87 -9.59 13.00
C VAL A 195 15.37 -8.53 12.03
N ASN A 196 16.25 -8.00 11.21
CA ASN A 196 15.97 -7.03 10.16
C ASN A 196 16.19 -7.65 8.78
N LEU A 197 15.34 -7.28 7.82
CA LEU A 197 15.63 -7.42 6.39
C LEU A 197 16.09 -6.07 5.87
N ILE A 198 17.26 -6.02 5.24
CA ILE A 198 17.80 -4.81 4.65
C ILE A 198 17.79 -4.92 3.12
N ILE A 199 17.25 -3.90 2.46
CA ILE A 199 17.18 -3.76 1.00
C ILE A 199 17.56 -2.32 0.68
N ASP A 200 18.43 -2.09 -0.31
CA ASP A 200 18.94 -0.75 -0.66
C ASP A 200 19.46 0.04 0.56
N GLU A 201 20.19 -0.65 1.45
CA GLU A 201 20.73 -0.11 2.72
C GLU A 201 19.68 0.32 3.77
N GLU A 202 18.38 0.18 3.48
CA GLU A 202 17.28 0.52 4.37
C GLU A 202 16.63 -0.71 5.02
N VAL A 203 16.12 -0.55 6.24
CA VAL A 203 15.38 -1.60 6.94
C VAL A 203 13.99 -1.75 6.31
N ALA A 204 13.82 -2.80 5.52
CA ALA A 204 12.58 -3.14 4.82
C ALA A 204 11.55 -3.84 5.73
N TYR A 205 12.04 -4.69 6.64
CA TYR A 205 11.25 -5.33 7.70
C TYR A 205 12.07 -5.50 8.98
N SER A 206 11.38 -5.56 10.12
CA SER A 206 11.95 -5.87 11.43
C SER A 206 10.98 -6.75 12.22
N ALA A 207 11.50 -7.75 12.91
CA ALA A 207 10.73 -8.61 13.82
C ALA A 207 11.50 -8.85 15.11
N THR A 208 10.78 -8.98 16.21
CA THR A 208 11.33 -9.28 17.52
C THR A 208 10.82 -10.64 18.01
N GLY A 209 11.45 -11.16 19.06
CA GLY A 209 10.83 -12.19 19.88
C GLY A 209 9.62 -11.66 20.65
N ARG A 210 9.14 -12.47 21.61
CA ARG A 210 7.94 -12.18 22.42
C ARG A 210 8.20 -12.32 23.91
N LYS A 211 9.43 -12.01 24.34
CA LYS A 211 9.93 -12.32 25.68
C LYS A 211 9.74 -13.81 25.97
N HIS A 212 10.16 -14.65 25.03
CA HIS A 212 10.00 -16.09 25.10
C HIS A 212 11.07 -16.82 24.28
N ASN A 213 11.71 -17.85 24.84
CA ASN A 213 12.78 -18.62 24.16
C ASN A 213 12.24 -19.61 23.12
N ARG A 214 11.04 -20.16 23.32
CA ARG A 214 10.31 -20.89 22.26
C ARG A 214 10.14 -19.97 21.06
N MET A 215 10.79 -20.34 19.95
CA MET A 215 10.70 -19.61 18.71
C MET A 215 9.31 -19.74 18.10
N HIS A 216 8.94 -18.74 17.30
CA HIS A 216 7.75 -18.76 16.48
C HIS A 216 8.14 -18.42 15.05
N GLU A 217 7.35 -18.89 14.09
CA GLU A 217 7.59 -18.56 12.69
C GLU A 217 7.20 -17.10 12.42
N VAL A 218 8.10 -16.38 11.78
CA VAL A 218 7.83 -15.10 11.14
C VAL A 218 7.81 -15.31 9.64
N ARG A 219 6.88 -14.61 9.01
CA ARG A 219 6.67 -14.62 7.57
C ARG A 219 6.55 -13.20 7.06
N TRP A 220 7.41 -12.85 6.14
CA TRP A 220 7.41 -11.55 5.47
C TRP A 220 7.05 -11.70 3.99
N ASP A 221 6.10 -10.89 3.52
CA ASP A 221 5.82 -10.75 2.08
C ASP A 221 6.87 -9.81 1.46
N VAL A 222 7.80 -10.42 0.73
CA VAL A 222 8.93 -9.74 0.08
C VAL A 222 8.75 -9.66 -1.44
N GLY A 223 7.64 -10.18 -1.99
CA GLY A 223 7.44 -10.31 -3.43
C GLY A 223 7.50 -8.99 -4.22
N ARG A 224 7.26 -7.84 -3.57
CA ARG A 224 7.42 -6.52 -4.18
C ARG A 224 8.87 -6.14 -4.51
N TRP A 225 9.85 -6.82 -3.91
CA TRP A 225 11.29 -6.62 -4.14
C TRP A 225 11.92 -7.80 -4.87
N ARG A 226 11.12 -8.64 -5.54
CA ARG A 226 11.63 -9.77 -6.30
C ARG A 226 12.64 -9.28 -7.35
N GLY A 227 13.76 -9.99 -7.47
CA GLY A 227 14.89 -9.61 -8.31
C GLY A 227 15.85 -8.59 -7.69
N GLN A 228 15.59 -8.10 -6.48
CA GLN A 228 16.52 -7.24 -5.74
C GLN A 228 17.39 -8.04 -4.77
N GLU A 229 18.55 -7.48 -4.45
CA GLU A 229 19.45 -8.00 -3.44
C GLU A 229 19.03 -7.57 -2.03
N ALA A 230 19.21 -8.47 -1.06
CA ALA A 230 18.90 -8.22 0.34
C ALA A 230 19.94 -8.86 1.27
N ARG A 231 19.97 -8.40 2.52
CA ARG A 231 20.70 -9.03 3.62
C ARG A 231 19.82 -9.13 4.85
N ILE A 232 20.08 -10.14 5.68
CA ILE A 232 19.49 -10.29 7.00
C ILE A 232 20.49 -9.78 8.03
N GLU A 233 19.99 -9.03 9.01
CA GLU A 233 20.77 -8.58 10.17
C GLU A 233 20.04 -9.02 11.44
N VAL A 234 20.72 -9.74 12.31
CA VAL A 234 20.22 -10.14 13.63
C VAL A 234 20.97 -9.32 14.66
N ILE A 235 20.28 -8.50 15.44
CA ILE A 235 20.87 -7.58 16.41
C ILE A 235 20.53 -8.03 17.83
N ASP A 236 21.52 -7.91 18.71
CA ASP A 236 21.30 -7.78 20.15
C ASP A 236 22.11 -6.59 20.72
N ASP A 237 21.39 -5.53 21.11
CA ASP A 237 21.91 -4.29 21.69
C ASP A 237 21.04 -3.82 22.88
N HIS A 238 20.44 -4.76 23.61
CA HIS A 238 19.65 -4.44 24.81
C HIS A 238 20.30 -4.98 26.08
N ASP A 239 20.57 -4.08 27.02
CA ASP A 239 21.01 -4.47 28.37
C ASP A 239 19.79 -4.80 29.24
N GLY A 240 19.75 -6.01 29.82
CA GLY A 240 18.79 -6.37 30.86
C GLY A 240 17.82 -7.48 30.47
N GLY A 241 16.64 -7.50 31.10
CA GLY A 241 15.69 -8.60 30.96
C GLY A 241 15.26 -8.83 29.51
N TRP A 242 15.41 -10.07 29.03
CA TRP A 242 15.18 -10.45 27.64
C TRP A 242 16.05 -9.69 26.63
N GLY A 243 17.24 -9.24 27.02
CA GLY A 243 18.30 -8.81 26.09
C GLY A 243 18.94 -10.01 25.43
N ASN A 244 18.16 -10.78 24.67
CA ASN A 244 18.63 -11.88 23.87
C ASN A 244 17.70 -12.15 22.69
N ILE A 245 18.26 -12.71 21.62
CA ILE A 245 17.53 -13.14 20.43
C ILE A 245 18.02 -14.52 19.99
N SER A 246 17.07 -15.34 19.55
CA SER A 246 17.38 -16.59 18.88
C SER A 246 16.67 -16.63 17.54
N CYS A 247 17.33 -17.16 16.52
CA CYS A 247 16.71 -17.34 15.21
C CYS A 247 17.28 -18.55 14.48
N ASP A 248 16.47 -19.07 13.56
CA ASP A 248 16.80 -20.28 12.82
C ASP A 248 16.05 -20.34 11.48
N HIS A 249 16.57 -21.14 10.55
CA HIS A 249 15.85 -21.67 9.39
C HIS A 249 15.29 -20.59 8.44
N PHE A 250 16.15 -19.68 7.99
CA PHE A 250 15.79 -18.66 7.01
C PHE A 250 15.60 -19.29 5.63
N LEU A 251 14.42 -19.15 5.05
CA LEU A 251 14.07 -19.70 3.75
C LEU A 251 13.19 -18.78 2.93
N LEU A 252 13.35 -18.84 1.62
CA LEU A 252 12.50 -18.18 0.64
C LEU A 252 11.48 -19.18 0.08
N SER A 253 10.19 -18.82 0.04
CA SER A 253 9.10 -19.69 -0.42
C SER A 253 8.08 -18.95 -1.27
N ASP A 254 7.52 -19.63 -2.27
CA ASP A 254 6.35 -19.18 -3.05
C ASP A 254 5.05 -19.84 -2.58
N GLN A 255 5.11 -20.73 -1.57
CA GLN A 255 3.91 -21.18 -0.88
C GLN A 255 3.22 -19.95 -0.31
N SER A 256 1.92 -19.78 -0.51
CA SER A 256 1.17 -18.60 -0.07
C SER A 256 0.33 -18.89 1.19
N PRO A 257 -0.05 -17.88 1.98
CA PRO A 257 -1.08 -18.06 3.02
C PRO A 257 -2.41 -18.51 2.39
N GLU A 258 -3.27 -19.19 3.15
CA GLU A 258 -4.54 -19.77 2.65
C GLU A 258 -5.41 -18.76 1.87
N GLU A 259 -5.37 -17.48 2.25
CA GLU A 259 -6.17 -16.42 1.63
C GLU A 259 -5.51 -15.76 0.40
N MET A 260 -4.31 -16.15 0.00
CA MET A 260 -3.56 -15.55 -1.10
C MET A 260 -3.33 -16.60 -2.21
N PRO A 261 -3.75 -16.36 -3.46
CA PRO A 261 -3.42 -17.23 -4.58
C PRO A 261 -1.90 -17.45 -4.73
N VAL A 262 -1.47 -18.65 -5.11
CA VAL A 262 -0.04 -18.89 -5.37
C VAL A 262 0.47 -18.03 -6.53
N ARG A 263 1.76 -17.67 -6.48
CA ARG A 263 2.41 -16.77 -7.44
C ARG A 263 2.19 -17.18 -8.90
N SER A 264 2.43 -18.46 -9.21
CA SER A 264 2.31 -19.01 -10.56
C SER A 264 0.89 -18.89 -11.13
N LEU A 265 -0.16 -18.97 -10.30
CA LEU A 265 -1.53 -18.73 -10.73
C LEU A 265 -1.76 -17.25 -11.06
N ILE A 266 -1.21 -16.33 -10.26
CA ILE A 266 -1.28 -14.89 -10.53
C ILE A 266 -0.56 -14.57 -11.84
N ASP A 267 0.64 -15.11 -12.06
CA ASP A 267 1.42 -14.89 -13.28
C ASP A 267 0.70 -15.47 -14.51
N GLN A 268 0.11 -16.66 -14.41
CA GLN A 268 -0.69 -17.25 -15.49
C GLN A 268 -1.86 -16.32 -15.86
N VAL A 269 -2.64 -15.87 -14.86
CA VAL A 269 -3.78 -14.98 -15.10
C VAL A 269 -3.31 -13.61 -15.62
N ALA A 270 -2.19 -13.09 -15.13
CA ALA A 270 -1.60 -11.86 -15.63
C ALA A 270 -1.24 -11.99 -17.12
N GLN A 271 -0.60 -13.09 -17.51
CA GLN A 271 -0.24 -13.36 -18.91
C GLN A 271 -1.49 -13.46 -19.81
N GLU A 272 -2.51 -14.23 -19.39
CA GLU A 272 -3.78 -14.34 -20.12
C GLU A 272 -4.48 -12.98 -20.26
N GLN A 273 -4.38 -12.15 -19.23
CA GLN A 273 -4.95 -10.81 -19.19
C GLN A 273 -4.00 -9.74 -19.75
N GLN A 274 -2.82 -10.06 -20.27
CA GLN A 274 -1.83 -9.08 -20.74
C GLN A 274 -1.59 -7.96 -19.70
N LEU A 275 -1.42 -8.35 -18.44
CA LEU A 275 -1.12 -7.50 -17.30
C LEU A 275 0.31 -7.78 -16.83
N ASP A 276 0.90 -6.81 -16.12
CA ASP A 276 2.12 -7.04 -15.36
C ASP A 276 1.81 -7.92 -14.14
N GLY A 277 2.60 -8.98 -13.94
CA GLY A 277 2.38 -10.00 -12.91
C GLY A 277 2.61 -9.46 -11.50
N ASP A 278 3.67 -8.67 -11.30
CA ASP A 278 4.00 -8.07 -10.01
C ASP A 278 2.97 -6.99 -9.62
N GLU A 279 2.54 -6.19 -10.60
CA GLU A 279 1.46 -5.22 -10.39
C GLU A 279 0.16 -5.94 -10.02
N LEU A 280 -0.25 -6.97 -10.78
CA LEU A 280 -1.47 -7.72 -10.46
C LEU A 280 -1.39 -8.36 -9.07
N ARG A 281 -0.24 -8.94 -8.71
CA ARG A 281 -0.02 -9.50 -7.37
C ARG A 281 -0.23 -8.47 -6.28
N GLU A 282 0.33 -7.27 -6.43
CA GLU A 282 0.16 -6.20 -5.43
C GLU A 282 -1.31 -5.79 -5.30
N TRP A 283 -2.05 -5.73 -6.42
CA TRP A 283 -3.50 -5.51 -6.40
C TRP A 283 -4.26 -6.63 -5.68
N VAL A 284 -3.89 -7.90 -5.90
CA VAL A 284 -4.46 -9.07 -5.21
C VAL A 284 -4.18 -9.01 -3.71
N ARG A 285 -2.94 -8.68 -3.33
CA ARG A 285 -2.51 -8.55 -1.92
C ARG A 285 -3.27 -7.45 -1.19
N LEU A 286 -3.46 -6.30 -1.83
CA LEU A 286 -4.13 -5.13 -1.25
C LEU A 286 -5.66 -5.20 -1.30
N TRP A 287 -6.23 -6.11 -2.10
CA TRP A 287 -7.67 -6.21 -2.30
C TRP A 287 -8.50 -6.29 -0.99
N PRO A 288 -8.12 -7.08 0.03
CA PRO A 288 -8.89 -7.13 1.28
C PRO A 288 -8.95 -5.78 1.98
N VAL A 289 -7.87 -5.00 1.92
CA VAL A 289 -7.82 -3.64 2.47
C VAL A 289 -8.71 -2.70 1.65
N LEU A 290 -8.71 -2.83 0.31
CA LEU A 290 -9.60 -2.05 -0.56
C LEU A 290 -11.09 -2.37 -0.36
N GLU A 291 -11.43 -3.60 0.04
CA GLU A 291 -12.81 -3.99 0.36
C GLU A 291 -13.20 -3.68 1.81
N SER A 292 -12.22 -3.57 2.71
CA SER A 292 -12.47 -3.21 4.09
C SER A 292 -13.10 -1.82 4.14
N ARG A 293 -14.28 -1.74 4.77
CA ARG A 293 -14.98 -0.47 5.02
C ARG A 293 -14.55 0.17 6.34
N GLU A 294 -13.59 -0.45 7.02
CA GLU A 294 -13.07 0.01 8.29
C GLU A 294 -11.88 0.89 8.00
N ALA A 295 -12.01 2.19 8.27
CA ALA A 295 -10.84 3.03 8.46
C ALA A 295 -10.01 2.38 9.57
N THR A 296 -8.73 2.16 9.32
CA THR A 296 -7.81 1.70 10.38
C THR A 296 -7.88 2.70 11.52
N THR A 297 -8.36 2.25 12.67
CA THR A 297 -8.45 3.08 13.88
C THR A 297 -7.16 2.91 14.68
N GLY A 298 -6.52 4.03 15.05
CA GLY A 298 -5.28 4.01 15.81
C GLY A 298 -4.62 5.39 15.84
N PRO A 299 -3.68 5.63 16.78
CA PRO A 299 -2.87 6.84 16.75
C PRO A 299 -2.00 6.89 15.49
N LEU A 300 -1.66 8.10 15.04
CA LEU A 300 -0.63 8.31 14.03
C LEU A 300 0.67 7.62 14.48
N ARG A 301 1.29 6.89 13.56
CA ARG A 301 2.61 6.29 13.76
C ARG A 301 3.69 7.32 13.51
N ASP A 302 4.89 7.09 14.02
CA ASP A 302 6.04 7.93 13.70
C ASP A 302 6.28 7.94 12.18
N GLY A 303 6.26 9.14 11.60
CA GLY A 303 6.37 9.35 10.15
C GLY A 303 5.04 9.49 9.40
N ASP A 304 3.89 9.22 10.03
CA ASP A 304 2.61 9.46 9.37
C ASP A 304 2.35 10.95 9.15
N LEU A 305 1.88 11.31 7.95
CA LEU A 305 1.45 12.68 7.62
C LEU A 305 -0.06 12.82 7.84
N LEU A 306 -0.45 13.59 8.86
CA LEU A 306 -1.85 13.95 9.08
C LEU A 306 -2.33 14.88 7.96
N LEU A 307 -3.26 14.41 7.14
CA LEU A 307 -3.83 15.22 6.06
C LEU A 307 -4.90 16.19 6.53
N GLU A 308 -5.79 15.76 7.42
CA GLU A 308 -6.86 16.58 8.01
C GLU A 308 -7.25 16.07 9.40
N ASP A 309 -7.62 16.99 10.29
CA ASP A 309 -8.19 16.69 11.60
C ASP A 309 -9.57 17.33 11.74
N PHE A 310 -10.62 16.53 11.49
CA PHE A 310 -12.01 16.98 11.61
C PHE A 310 -12.46 17.28 13.04
N SER A 311 -11.58 17.18 14.04
CA SER A 311 -11.82 17.68 15.41
C SER A 311 -11.75 19.18 15.56
N ARG A 312 -11.21 19.87 14.56
CA ARG A 312 -11.08 21.32 14.58
C ARG A 312 -12.28 22.00 13.94
N THR A 313 -12.68 23.13 14.50
CA THR A 313 -13.83 23.92 14.02
C THR A 313 -13.62 24.54 12.63
N ASP A 314 -12.38 24.58 12.15
CA ASP A 314 -11.95 25.08 10.84
C ASP A 314 -11.59 23.97 9.84
N SER A 315 -11.86 22.69 10.15
CA SER A 315 -11.34 21.54 9.39
C SER A 315 -11.91 21.39 7.97
N LEU A 316 -12.93 22.17 7.58
CA LEU A 316 -13.41 22.22 6.20
C LEU A 316 -12.84 23.41 5.42
N ASP A 317 -12.10 24.32 6.05
CA ASP A 317 -11.58 25.52 5.37
C ASP A 317 -10.57 25.16 4.26
N ASP A 318 -9.84 24.05 4.44
CA ASP A 318 -8.90 23.49 3.47
C ASP A 318 -9.57 22.50 2.49
N TRP A 319 -10.88 22.29 2.60
CA TRP A 319 -11.66 21.39 1.76
C TRP A 319 -12.65 22.16 0.88
N THR A 320 -12.81 21.72 -0.36
CA THR A 320 -13.84 22.26 -1.24
C THR A 320 -15.15 21.52 -0.99
N VAL A 321 -16.12 22.19 -0.36
CA VAL A 321 -17.47 21.67 -0.17
C VAL A 321 -18.35 22.08 -1.35
N VAL A 322 -18.98 21.10 -2.00
CA VAL A 322 -19.93 21.29 -3.10
C VAL A 322 -21.29 20.80 -2.64
N GLY A 323 -22.29 21.68 -2.63
CA GLY A 323 -23.64 21.37 -2.13
C GLY A 323 -23.76 21.45 -0.61
N ASP A 324 -24.95 21.12 -0.10
CA ASP A 324 -25.35 21.46 1.28
C ASP A 324 -25.31 20.25 2.23
N ALA A 325 -24.78 19.12 1.78
CA ALA A 325 -24.85 17.88 2.55
C ALA A 325 -23.93 17.87 3.79
N PHE A 326 -22.76 18.51 3.73
CA PHE A 326 -21.67 18.30 4.69
C PHE A 326 -21.50 19.46 5.68
N GLU A 327 -21.34 19.13 6.97
CA GLU A 327 -20.93 20.02 8.07
C GLU A 327 -20.02 19.25 9.05
N VAL A 328 -19.18 19.96 9.82
CA VAL A 328 -18.37 19.36 10.89
C VAL A 328 -19.19 19.31 12.17
N LEU A 329 -19.42 18.12 12.70
CA LEU A 329 -20.17 17.95 13.95
C LEU A 329 -19.23 17.81 15.14
N PRO A 330 -19.43 18.55 16.25
CA PRO A 330 -18.71 18.33 17.49
C PRO A 330 -19.21 17.07 18.22
N VAL A 331 -18.41 16.58 19.16
CA VAL A 331 -18.83 15.50 20.08
C VAL A 331 -20.08 15.93 20.85
N GLY A 332 -21.05 15.03 20.96
CA GLY A 332 -22.30 15.22 21.69
C GLY A 332 -23.49 15.65 20.83
N GLU A 333 -23.27 16.02 19.56
CA GLU A 333 -24.36 16.35 18.64
C GLU A 333 -25.22 15.12 18.29
N VAL A 334 -26.51 15.35 18.02
CA VAL A 334 -27.48 14.28 17.74
C VAL A 334 -27.88 14.30 16.28
N VAL A 335 -27.59 13.21 15.56
CA VAL A 335 -27.97 13.06 14.15
C VAL A 335 -29.09 12.05 13.98
N LEU A 336 -30.06 12.38 13.12
CA LEU A 336 -31.24 11.58 12.84
C LEU A 336 -31.09 10.75 11.56
N ILE A 337 -30.20 9.76 11.58
CA ILE A 337 -29.97 8.84 10.45
C ILE A 337 -30.83 7.58 10.64
N GLY A 338 -32.14 7.73 10.58
CA GLY A 338 -33.11 6.64 10.80
C GLY A 338 -33.38 6.31 12.28
N ARG A 339 -32.36 6.38 13.14
CA ARG A 339 -32.49 6.44 14.61
C ARG A 339 -31.58 7.55 15.14
N PRO A 340 -31.93 8.21 16.27
CA PRO A 340 -31.05 9.19 16.90
C PRO A 340 -29.71 8.52 17.25
N ARG A 341 -28.61 9.15 16.85
CA ARG A 341 -27.25 8.78 17.23
C ARG A 341 -26.53 10.00 17.78
N ILE A 342 -25.75 9.80 18.82
CA ILE A 342 -24.86 10.82 19.37
C ILE A 342 -23.52 10.67 18.67
N ILE A 343 -22.96 11.77 18.19
CA ILE A 343 -21.61 11.83 17.65
C ILE A 343 -20.61 11.75 18.81
N ASP A 344 -19.75 10.73 18.79
CA ASP A 344 -18.77 10.43 19.83
C ASP A 344 -17.36 10.95 19.50
N ALA A 345 -17.10 11.28 18.23
CA ALA A 345 -15.89 11.93 17.77
C ALA A 345 -16.24 12.97 16.68
N PRO A 346 -15.52 14.11 16.60
CA PRO A 346 -15.83 15.10 15.58
C PRO A 346 -15.61 14.56 14.17
N CYS A 347 -16.50 14.92 13.24
CA CYS A 347 -16.43 14.42 11.87
C CYS A 347 -17.13 15.32 10.87
N ALA A 348 -16.65 15.33 9.62
CA ALA A 348 -17.43 15.84 8.51
C ALA A 348 -18.58 14.87 8.20
N HIS A 349 -19.81 15.34 8.29
CA HIS A 349 -20.99 14.50 8.30
C HIS A 349 -22.00 14.94 7.24
N SER A 350 -22.47 14.02 6.39
CA SER A 350 -23.34 14.36 5.25
C SER A 350 -24.85 14.29 5.54
N ALA A 351 -25.24 13.84 6.73
CA ALA A 351 -26.64 13.64 7.10
C ALA A 351 -27.15 14.58 8.20
N VAL A 352 -26.46 15.71 8.43
CA VAL A 352 -26.80 16.67 9.50
C VAL A 352 -28.19 17.28 9.28
N HIS A 353 -28.45 17.74 8.07
CA HIS A 353 -29.67 18.50 7.77
C HIS A 353 -30.75 17.70 7.04
N GLY A 354 -30.51 16.40 6.78
CA GLY A 354 -31.51 15.47 6.27
C GLY A 354 -31.08 14.65 5.05
N ARG A 355 -31.80 13.56 4.79
CA ARG A 355 -31.47 12.57 3.74
C ARG A 355 -31.63 13.06 2.29
N GLY A 356 -32.20 14.24 2.10
CA GLY A 356 -32.47 14.81 0.77
C GLY A 356 -31.35 15.71 0.24
N LEU A 357 -30.36 16.04 1.08
CA LEU A 357 -29.25 16.87 0.67
C LEU A 357 -28.18 16.03 -0.03
N VAL A 358 -27.61 16.61 -1.07
CA VAL A 358 -26.54 16.01 -1.86
C VAL A 358 -25.36 16.96 -1.87
N GLY A 359 -24.16 16.39 -1.84
CA GLY A 359 -22.95 17.17 -1.87
C GLY A 359 -21.72 16.31 -2.00
N SER A 360 -20.57 16.95 -2.04
CA SER A 360 -19.25 16.34 -2.10
C SER A 360 -18.28 17.22 -1.35
N ILE A 361 -17.31 16.62 -0.66
CA ILE A 361 -16.14 17.33 -0.14
C ILE A 361 -14.91 16.83 -0.88
N LEU A 362 -14.05 17.76 -1.30
CA LEU A 362 -12.80 17.45 -2.00
C LEU A 362 -11.63 17.99 -1.17
N SER A 363 -10.64 17.15 -0.92
CA SER A 363 -9.42 17.55 -0.21
C SER A 363 -8.60 18.53 -1.05
N ARG A 364 -7.70 19.27 -0.38
CA ARG A 364 -6.59 19.93 -1.06
C ARG A 364 -5.72 18.92 -1.81
N ASN A 365 -5.12 19.35 -2.91
CA ASN A 365 -4.09 18.55 -3.60
C ASN A 365 -2.84 18.43 -2.71
N PHE A 366 -2.39 17.21 -2.46
CA PHE A 366 -1.15 16.90 -1.74
C PHE A 366 -0.23 16.01 -2.59
N THR A 367 1.07 16.05 -2.30
CA THR A 367 2.06 15.15 -2.91
C THR A 367 1.96 13.80 -2.21
N ILE A 368 1.90 12.71 -2.99
CA ILE A 368 1.95 11.35 -2.43
C ILE A 368 3.40 11.04 -2.10
N GLU A 369 3.79 11.33 -0.86
CA GLU A 369 5.11 11.03 -0.30
C GLU A 369 5.13 9.70 0.46
N HIS A 370 3.96 9.20 0.83
CA HIS A 370 3.78 7.99 1.62
C HIS A 370 3.01 6.94 0.81
N ARG A 371 3.33 5.66 1.06
CA ARG A 371 2.75 4.52 0.32
C ARG A 371 1.28 4.25 0.66
N PHE A 372 0.79 4.75 1.80
CA PHE A 372 -0.56 4.49 2.29
C PHE A 372 -1.29 5.81 2.60
N LEU A 373 -2.61 5.82 2.35
CA LEU A 373 -3.54 6.87 2.69
C LEU A 373 -4.66 6.22 3.52
N HIS A 374 -4.87 6.71 4.73
CA HIS A 374 -5.82 6.17 5.70
C HIS A 374 -7.01 7.11 5.90
#